data_AF-A0ABD3T7Z7-F1
#
_entry.id   AF-A0ABD3T7Z7-F1
#
_cell.length_a   1.000
_cell.length_b   1.000
_cell.length_c   1.000
_cell.angle_alpha   90.00
_cell.angle_beta   90.00
_cell.angle_gamma   90.00
#
_symmetry.space_group_name_H-M   'P 1'
#
loop_
_entity.id
_entity.type
_entity.pdbx_description
1 polymer ?
#
loop_
_entity_poly.entity_id
_entity_poly.type
_entity_poly.pdbx_seq_one_letter_code
_entity_poly.pdbx_strand_id
1 'polypeptide(L)'
;MEQLRLEAVNTSPHSIPMEQLRQEAVNTSPHSIPMEQLELEADNSSPHLITMERLRLEAVNTSPHSIPMEQLGPEAVETSPHSIPMEQLGLEAHNSSSHLIPMERLRLEAVNTSPHSIPMEQLELEADNSSPHLIPMERLILEAVNISPHSIPMEQLELEADNSSPHLIPMERLRLEAVNTSPHSIPIEQLRLEAVITSPHSMPIEQFKLEAVNSSPHSMPIEQLRLEAVNSSPHLIPMAKFRLEAVITSPHSMPI
;
A
#
# COMPACT_ATOMS: atom_id res chain seq x y z
N MET A 1 22.29 12.71 -30.48
CA MET A 1 21.59 12.75 -29.20
C MET A 1 21.86 14.08 -28.57
N GLU A 2 20.84 14.93 -28.48
CA GLU A 2 20.97 16.22 -27.77
C GLU A 2 20.92 15.93 -26.28
N GLN A 3 22.08 16.06 -25.63
CA GLN A 3 22.24 15.97 -24.18
C GLN A 3 22.55 17.37 -23.66
N LEU A 4 21.79 17.82 -22.65
CA LEU A 4 22.04 19.08 -21.96
C LEU A 4 22.30 18.82 -20.47
N ARG A 5 23.31 19.49 -19.91
CA ARG A 5 23.58 19.55 -18.47
C ARG A 5 23.49 21.00 -18.00
N LEU A 6 22.74 21.25 -16.94
CA LEU A 6 22.62 22.57 -16.31
C LEU A 6 23.02 22.50 -14.83
N GLU A 7 23.79 23.49 -14.39
CA GLU A 7 24.17 23.71 -12.99
C GLU A 7 23.81 25.16 -12.63
N ALA A 8 22.93 25.35 -11.65
CA ALA A 8 22.57 26.70 -11.20
C ALA A 8 21.83 26.70 -9.86
N VAL A 9 21.82 27.83 -9.15
CA VAL A 9 21.13 27.94 -7.86
C VAL A 9 19.61 27.84 -8.01
N ASN A 10 19.04 28.56 -8.97
CA ASN A 10 17.60 28.54 -9.26
C ASN A 10 17.41 28.39 -10.76
N THR A 11 16.63 27.39 -11.19
CA THR A 11 16.36 27.18 -12.61
C THR A 11 14.88 26.84 -12.84
N SER A 12 14.36 27.30 -13.96
CA SER A 12 13.03 26.89 -14.45
C SER A 12 13.11 26.81 -15.98
N PRO A 13 13.90 25.87 -16.51
CA PRO A 13 14.10 25.76 -17.94
C PRO A 13 12.80 25.35 -18.60
N HIS A 14 12.55 25.98 -19.75
CA HIS A 14 11.49 25.59 -20.65
C HIS A 14 12.13 24.85 -21.83
N SER A 15 11.91 23.53 -21.91
CA SER A 15 12.60 22.67 -22.87
C SER A 15 11.66 22.23 -24.00
N ILE A 16 12.14 22.37 -25.24
CA ILE A 16 11.61 21.81 -26.51
C ILE A 16 12.03 20.31 -26.56
N PRO A 17 11.39 19.43 -27.37
CA PRO A 17 11.77 18.03 -27.54
C PRO A 17 13.28 17.78 -27.46
N MET A 18 13.70 17.03 -26.45
CA MET A 18 15.09 16.65 -26.21
C MET A 18 15.12 15.20 -25.71
N GLU A 19 16.19 14.49 -26.02
CA GLU A 19 16.34 13.09 -25.66
C GLU A 19 16.70 12.96 -24.17
N GLN A 20 17.68 13.75 -23.69
CA GLN A 20 18.14 13.65 -22.31
C GLN A 20 18.52 15.01 -21.71
N LEU A 21 18.07 15.26 -20.48
CA LEU A 21 18.41 16.43 -19.69
C LEU A 21 18.84 16.03 -18.28
N ARG A 22 19.96 16.56 -17.81
CA ARG A 22 20.44 16.47 -16.43
C ARG A 22 20.51 17.86 -15.81
N GLN A 23 19.98 18.03 -14.60
CA GLN A 23 20.10 19.29 -13.86
C GLN A 23 20.52 19.07 -12.42
N GLU A 24 21.40 19.95 -11.97
CA GLU A 24 21.82 20.05 -10.58
C GLU A 24 21.53 21.49 -10.12
N ALA A 25 20.67 21.64 -9.11
CA ALA A 25 20.26 22.96 -8.65
C ALA A 25 19.88 23.00 -7.16
N VAL A 26 19.82 24.18 -6.55
CA VAL A 26 19.20 24.29 -5.22
C VAL A 26 17.68 24.23 -5.36
N ASN A 27 17.11 25.00 -6.29
CA ASN A 27 15.70 24.92 -6.63
C ASN A 27 15.52 24.75 -8.14
N THR A 28 14.71 23.78 -8.55
CA THR A 28 14.37 23.58 -9.95
C THR A 28 12.88 23.34 -10.18
N SER A 29 12.36 23.94 -11.24
CA SER A 29 10.97 23.78 -11.67
C SER A 29 10.93 23.72 -13.20
N PRO A 30 11.49 22.67 -13.81
CA PRO A 30 11.52 22.55 -15.26
C PRO A 30 10.10 22.36 -15.80
N HIS A 31 9.83 22.99 -16.94
CA HIS A 31 8.61 22.75 -17.69
C HIS A 31 9.01 22.20 -19.07
N SER A 32 8.69 20.94 -19.34
CA SER A 32 9.17 20.23 -20.54
C SER A 32 8.01 19.62 -21.33
N ILE A 33 8.12 19.66 -22.66
CA ILE A 33 7.17 19.04 -23.60
C ILE A 33 7.94 18.66 -24.88
N PRO A 34 7.95 17.40 -25.39
CA PRO A 34 8.14 16.07 -24.76
C PRO A 34 9.62 15.75 -24.44
N MET A 35 9.93 14.72 -23.65
CA MET A 35 11.32 14.30 -23.38
C MET A 35 11.43 12.80 -23.04
N GLU A 36 12.52 12.12 -23.43
CA GLU A 36 12.70 10.69 -23.11
C GLU A 36 13.22 10.49 -21.67
N GLN A 37 14.28 11.20 -21.27
CA GLN A 37 14.87 11.04 -19.94
C GLN A 37 15.24 12.37 -19.26
N LEU A 38 14.85 12.51 -18.00
CA LEU A 38 15.13 13.66 -17.15
C LEU A 38 15.65 13.17 -15.81
N GLU A 39 16.80 13.71 -15.42
CA GLU A 39 17.37 13.50 -14.08
C GLU A 39 17.56 14.87 -13.41
N LEU A 40 16.98 15.04 -12.22
CA LEU A 40 17.11 16.26 -11.41
C LEU A 40 17.69 15.91 -10.04
N GLU A 41 18.73 16.62 -9.65
CA GLU A 41 19.30 16.64 -8.30
C GLU A 41 19.07 18.04 -7.74
N ALA A 42 18.26 18.16 -6.67
CA ALA A 42 18.01 19.47 -6.06
C ALA A 42 17.53 19.45 -4.62
N ASP A 43 17.74 20.53 -3.85
CA ASP A 43 17.10 20.64 -2.52
C ASP A 43 15.57 20.66 -2.66
N ASN A 44 15.04 21.44 -3.60
CA ASN A 44 13.61 21.47 -3.91
C ASN A 44 13.35 21.33 -5.41
N SER A 45 12.47 20.40 -5.77
CA SER A 45 12.12 20.12 -7.17
C SER A 45 10.61 20.03 -7.39
N SER A 46 10.09 20.80 -8.34
CA SER A 46 8.65 20.77 -8.72
C SER A 46 8.49 20.77 -10.25
N PRO A 47 8.87 19.68 -10.93
CA PRO A 47 8.81 19.59 -12.38
C PRO A 47 7.36 19.51 -12.88
N HIS A 48 7.05 20.24 -13.95
CA HIS A 48 5.81 20.15 -14.71
C HIS A 48 6.08 19.53 -16.08
N LEU A 49 5.71 18.26 -16.26
CA LEU A 49 6.13 17.46 -17.41
C LEU A 49 4.95 17.00 -18.23
N ILE A 50 5.05 17.19 -19.55
CA ILE A 50 4.07 16.68 -20.51
C ILE A 50 4.75 15.66 -21.41
N THR A 51 4.24 14.42 -21.37
CA THR A 51 4.71 13.26 -22.14
C THR A 51 6.20 12.96 -21.90
N MET A 52 6.45 12.10 -20.92
CA MET A 52 7.79 11.69 -20.49
C MET A 52 7.93 10.18 -20.42
N GLU A 53 9.03 9.60 -20.91
CA GLU A 53 9.28 8.18 -20.71
C GLU A 53 9.79 7.92 -19.27
N ARG A 54 10.89 8.57 -18.86
CA ARG A 54 11.51 8.33 -17.55
C ARG A 54 11.92 9.60 -16.81
N LEU A 55 11.47 9.73 -15.56
CA LEU A 55 11.92 10.78 -14.64
C LEU A 55 12.60 10.16 -13.40
N ARG A 56 13.82 10.62 -13.09
CA ARG A 56 14.49 10.39 -11.80
C ARG A 56 14.68 11.71 -11.06
N LEU A 57 14.39 11.70 -9.76
CA LEU A 57 14.49 12.87 -8.89
C LEU A 57 15.23 12.48 -7.63
N GLU A 58 16.29 13.21 -7.29
CA GLU A 58 16.92 13.13 -5.98
C GLU A 58 16.75 14.51 -5.33
N ALA A 59 15.97 14.58 -4.24
CA ALA A 59 15.70 15.86 -3.61
C ALA A 59 15.42 15.80 -2.12
N VAL A 60 15.60 16.91 -1.40
CA VAL A 60 15.05 16.98 -0.03
C VAL A 60 13.53 17.00 -0.09
N ASN A 61 12.97 17.89 -0.92
CA ASN A 61 11.52 17.97 -1.15
C ASN A 61 11.18 17.88 -2.63
N THR A 62 10.21 17.05 -2.98
CA THR A 62 9.72 16.95 -4.35
C THR A 62 8.21 16.86 -4.49
N SER A 63 7.69 17.57 -5.49
CA SER A 63 6.29 17.51 -5.89
C SER A 63 6.18 17.52 -7.42
N PRO A 64 6.48 16.40 -8.09
CA PRO A 64 6.37 16.31 -9.53
C PRO A 64 4.89 16.31 -9.96
N HIS A 65 4.62 17.03 -11.04
CA HIS A 65 3.34 17.02 -11.72
C HIS A 65 3.51 16.59 -13.18
N SER A 66 3.01 15.40 -13.51
CA SER A 66 3.31 14.73 -14.78
C SER A 66 2.05 14.21 -15.49
N ILE A 67 1.95 14.45 -16.80
CA ILE A 67 0.82 14.00 -17.65
C ILE A 67 1.28 13.75 -19.10
N PRO A 68 1.13 12.54 -19.68
CA PRO A 68 1.31 11.19 -19.12
C PRO A 68 2.80 10.83 -18.93
N MET A 69 3.09 9.75 -18.19
CA MET A 69 4.47 9.29 -17.95
C MET A 69 4.57 7.76 -17.85
N GLU A 70 5.62 7.13 -18.37
CA GLU A 70 5.80 5.66 -18.20
C GLU A 70 6.38 5.33 -16.83
N GLN A 71 7.50 5.98 -16.45
CA GLN A 71 8.24 5.67 -15.23
C GLN A 71 8.66 6.92 -14.44
N LEU A 72 8.42 6.90 -13.13
CA LEU A 72 8.86 7.92 -12.19
C LEU A 72 9.53 7.26 -10.97
N GLY A 73 10.71 7.78 -10.59
CA GLY A 73 11.49 7.32 -9.44
C GLY A 73 12.12 8.47 -8.65
N PRO A 74 11.39 9.12 -7.72
CA PRO A 74 11.96 10.04 -6.76
C PRO A 74 12.49 9.33 -5.51
N GLU A 75 13.64 9.82 -5.07
CA GLU A 75 14.26 9.58 -3.78
C GLU A 75 14.26 10.91 -3.02
N ALA A 76 13.53 10.99 -1.90
CA ALA A 76 13.42 12.26 -1.17
C ALA A 76 13.23 12.15 0.34
N VAL A 77 13.42 13.24 1.07
CA VAL A 77 12.97 13.29 2.47
C VAL A 77 11.44 13.39 2.50
N GLU A 78 10.88 14.29 1.70
CA GLU A 78 9.43 14.46 1.53
C GLU A 78 9.03 14.42 0.06
N THR A 79 8.03 13.60 -0.27
CA THR A 79 7.49 13.49 -1.62
C THR A 79 5.96 13.61 -1.63
N SER A 80 5.46 14.43 -2.55
CA SER A 80 4.04 14.55 -2.84
C SER A 80 3.78 14.64 -4.34
N PRO A 81 3.91 13.51 -5.06
CA PRO A 81 3.66 13.46 -6.49
C PRO A 81 2.17 13.56 -6.79
N HIS A 82 1.87 14.27 -7.88
CA HIS A 82 0.55 14.34 -8.47
C HIS A 82 0.65 13.94 -9.95
N SER A 83 0.28 12.70 -10.27
CA SER A 83 0.48 12.14 -11.62
C SER A 83 -0.81 11.58 -12.21
N ILE A 84 -1.04 11.82 -13.51
CA ILE A 84 -2.21 11.29 -14.25
C ILE A 84 -1.85 11.10 -15.75
N PRO A 85 -2.06 9.92 -16.38
CA PRO A 85 -1.86 8.54 -15.93
C PRO A 85 -0.38 8.10 -16.00
N MET A 86 -0.02 7.01 -15.31
CA MET A 86 1.34 6.44 -15.34
C MET A 86 1.41 4.92 -15.21
N GLU A 87 2.35 4.25 -15.89
CA GLU A 87 2.50 2.79 -15.79
C GLU A 87 3.17 2.35 -14.48
N GLN A 88 4.31 2.95 -14.14
CA GLN A 88 5.12 2.52 -12.99
C GLN A 88 5.64 3.69 -12.15
N LEU A 89 5.46 3.59 -10.83
CA LEU A 89 6.01 4.53 -9.85
C LEU A 89 6.73 3.79 -8.74
N GLY A 90 7.99 4.16 -8.51
CA GLY A 90 8.73 3.82 -7.29
C GLY A 90 8.99 5.08 -6.49
N LEU A 91 8.60 5.14 -5.22
CA LEU A 91 8.96 6.26 -4.34
C LEU A 91 9.74 5.72 -3.14
N GLU A 92 10.87 6.35 -2.86
CA GLU A 92 11.63 6.16 -1.63
C GLU A 92 11.60 7.48 -0.86
N ALA A 93 11.02 7.48 0.35
CA ALA A 93 10.97 8.71 1.14
C ALA A 93 10.96 8.55 2.66
N HIS A 94 11.31 9.59 3.42
CA HIS A 94 11.02 9.56 4.86
C HIS A 94 9.52 9.69 5.11
N ASN A 95 8.88 10.65 4.43
CA ASN A 95 7.43 10.84 4.46
C ASN A 95 6.87 10.92 3.03
N SER A 96 5.81 10.15 2.75
CA SER A 96 5.10 10.18 1.48
C SER A 96 3.60 10.42 1.67
N SER A 97 3.10 11.44 0.96
CA SER A 97 1.67 11.71 0.82
C SER A 97 1.36 11.89 -0.66
N SER A 98 0.84 10.84 -1.27
CA SER A 98 0.65 10.76 -2.72
C SER A 98 -0.83 10.75 -3.09
N HIS A 99 -1.20 11.50 -4.12
CA HIS A 99 -2.53 11.45 -4.73
C HIS A 99 -2.40 10.98 -6.17
N LEU A 100 -2.73 9.72 -6.41
CA LEU A 100 -2.35 8.98 -7.63
C LEU A 100 -3.58 8.43 -8.36
N ILE A 101 -3.69 8.72 -9.66
CA ILE A 101 -4.84 8.35 -10.49
C ILE A 101 -4.43 8.15 -11.96
N PRO A 102 -4.88 7.09 -12.66
CA PRO A 102 -4.73 5.65 -12.41
C PRO A 102 -3.30 5.17 -12.72
N MET A 103 -2.91 4.01 -12.17
CA MET A 103 -1.59 3.39 -12.41
C MET A 103 -1.63 1.87 -12.49
N GLU A 104 -0.73 1.23 -13.24
CA GLU A 104 -0.59 -0.23 -13.20
C GLU A 104 0.12 -0.66 -11.92
N ARG A 105 1.29 -0.09 -11.63
CA ARG A 105 2.15 -0.51 -10.51
C ARG A 105 2.68 0.65 -9.70
N LEU A 106 2.55 0.54 -8.38
CA LEU A 106 3.14 1.45 -7.42
C LEU A 106 3.92 0.68 -6.36
N ARG A 107 5.18 1.06 -6.15
CA ARG A 107 6.02 0.65 -5.02
C ARG A 107 6.37 1.86 -4.18
N LEU A 108 6.16 1.75 -2.87
CA LEU A 108 6.42 2.79 -1.89
C LEU A 108 7.26 2.24 -0.75
N GLU A 109 8.41 2.85 -0.51
CA GLU A 109 9.25 2.57 0.66
C GLU A 109 9.37 3.86 1.46
N ALA A 110 8.81 3.89 2.68
CA ALA A 110 8.89 5.08 3.51
C ALA A 110 8.77 4.85 5.01
N VAL A 111 9.33 5.73 5.84
CA VAL A 111 9.08 5.63 7.29
C VAL A 111 7.59 5.83 7.61
N ASN A 112 6.96 6.85 7.01
CA ASN A 112 5.51 7.04 7.10
C ASN A 112 4.89 7.21 5.72
N THR A 113 3.82 6.47 5.46
CA THR A 113 3.08 6.52 4.20
C THR A 113 1.57 6.58 4.40
N SER A 114 0.93 7.48 3.66
CA SER A 114 -0.54 7.63 3.65
C SER A 114 -1.03 7.91 2.22
N PRO A 115 -0.88 6.95 1.29
CA PRO A 115 -1.30 7.15 -0.08
C PRO A 115 -2.83 7.21 -0.17
N HIS A 116 -3.31 8.13 -1.00
CA HIS A 116 -4.69 8.19 -1.45
C HIS A 116 -4.73 7.85 -2.94
N SER A 117 -5.17 6.64 -3.28
CA SER A 117 -5.07 6.12 -4.65
C SER A 117 -6.41 5.65 -5.20
N ILE A 118 -6.65 5.90 -6.50
CA ILE A 118 -7.88 5.53 -7.21
C ILE A 118 -7.58 5.24 -8.70
N PRO A 119 -8.08 4.15 -9.31
CA PRO A 119 -7.79 2.73 -9.06
C PRO A 119 -6.39 2.29 -9.56
N MET A 120 -5.88 1.15 -9.08
CA MET A 120 -4.59 0.55 -9.51
C MET A 120 -4.65 -0.98 -9.59
N GLU A 121 -3.81 -1.61 -10.42
CA GLU A 121 -3.69 -3.08 -10.46
C GLU A 121 -2.89 -3.60 -9.26
N GLN A 122 -1.70 -3.04 -9.01
CA GLN A 122 -0.78 -3.54 -7.99
C GLN A 122 -0.17 -2.43 -7.14
N LEU A 123 -0.21 -2.62 -5.83
CA LEU A 123 0.43 -1.76 -4.84
C LEU A 123 1.28 -2.57 -3.84
N GLU A 124 2.53 -2.15 -3.69
CA GLU A 124 3.47 -2.63 -2.67
C GLU A 124 3.85 -1.45 -1.76
N LEU A 125 3.57 -1.54 -0.45
CA LEU A 125 4.01 -0.56 0.55
C LEU A 125 4.92 -1.24 1.58
N GLU A 126 6.08 -0.66 1.83
CA GLU A 126 7.00 -1.00 2.93
C GLU A 126 7.18 0.24 3.81
N ALA A 127 6.86 0.14 5.11
CA ALA A 127 6.97 1.27 6.03
C ALA A 127 7.18 0.96 7.51
N ASP A 128 7.51 1.96 8.33
CA ASP A 128 7.33 1.80 9.78
C ASP A 128 5.85 1.97 10.14
N ASN A 129 5.18 2.99 9.59
CA ASN A 129 3.76 3.23 9.78
C ASN A 129 3.04 3.45 8.45
N SER A 130 1.98 2.66 8.23
CA SER A 130 1.18 2.71 7.00
C SER A 130 -0.32 2.82 7.29
N SER A 131 -0.95 3.87 6.75
CA SER A 131 -2.39 4.11 6.86
C SER A 131 -3.00 4.47 5.50
N PRO A 132 -2.97 3.55 4.53
CA PRO A 132 -3.43 3.83 3.18
C PRO A 132 -4.96 3.91 3.12
N HIS A 133 -5.47 4.81 2.28
CA HIS A 133 -6.89 4.91 1.94
C HIS A 133 -7.07 4.60 0.45
N LEU A 134 -7.60 3.40 0.15
CA LEU A 134 -7.50 2.80 -1.19
C LEU A 134 -8.87 2.44 -1.75
N ILE A 135 -9.07 2.75 -3.03
CA ILE A 135 -10.34 2.55 -3.74
C ILE A 135 -10.07 2.04 -5.16
N PRO A 136 -10.84 1.04 -5.64
CA PRO A 136 -10.51 -0.39 -5.69
C PRO A 136 -9.15 -0.77 -6.32
N MET A 137 -8.63 -1.95 -5.93
CA MET A 137 -7.39 -2.54 -6.46
C MET A 137 -7.50 -4.06 -6.64
N GLU A 138 -6.74 -4.63 -7.57
CA GLU A 138 -6.62 -6.09 -7.72
C GLU A 138 -5.75 -6.68 -6.60
N ARG A 139 -4.54 -6.13 -6.40
CA ARG A 139 -3.59 -6.65 -5.41
C ARG A 139 -2.92 -5.55 -4.57
N LEU A 140 -2.87 -5.80 -3.26
CA LEU A 140 -2.11 -4.99 -2.31
C LEU A 140 -1.23 -5.89 -1.42
N ILE A 141 0.02 -5.47 -1.25
CA ILE A 141 0.97 -6.03 -0.29
C ILE A 141 1.40 -4.89 0.63
N LEU A 142 1.22 -5.07 1.95
CA LEU A 142 1.67 -4.13 2.96
C LEU A 142 2.60 -4.82 3.96
N GLU A 143 3.80 -4.27 4.12
CA GLU A 143 4.77 -4.67 5.13
C GLU A 143 5.07 -3.46 6.01
N ALA A 144 4.72 -3.52 7.31
CA ALA A 144 5.07 -2.44 8.23
C ALA A 144 5.07 -2.83 9.70
N VAL A 145 5.74 -2.05 10.55
CA VAL A 145 5.62 -2.23 12.01
C VAL A 145 4.18 -2.01 12.46
N ASN A 146 3.53 -0.95 11.99
CA ASN A 146 2.12 -0.65 12.29
C ASN A 146 1.30 -0.42 11.02
N ILE A 147 0.23 -1.22 10.88
CA ILE A 147 -0.66 -1.24 9.71
C ILE A 147 -2.11 -0.94 10.12
N SER A 148 -2.72 0.07 9.51
CA SER A 148 -4.15 0.39 9.70
C SER A 148 -4.84 0.82 8.39
N PRO A 149 -4.92 -0.06 7.38
CA PRO A 149 -5.54 0.26 6.10
C PRO A 149 -7.04 0.44 6.26
N HIS A 150 -7.56 1.38 5.47
CA HIS A 150 -8.97 1.52 5.23
C HIS A 150 -9.22 1.31 3.72
N SER A 151 -9.74 0.13 3.37
CA SER A 151 -9.83 -0.31 1.96
C SER A 151 -11.26 -0.68 1.56
N ILE A 152 -11.65 -0.30 0.33
CA ILE A 152 -12.97 -0.59 -0.26
C ILE A 152 -12.86 -0.75 -1.79
N PRO A 153 -13.49 -1.77 -2.44
CA PRO A 153 -13.24 -3.22 -2.38
C PRO A 153 -11.92 -3.67 -3.06
N MET A 154 -11.45 -4.90 -2.81
CA MET A 154 -10.24 -5.45 -3.43
C MET A 154 -10.29 -6.98 -3.63
N GLU A 155 -9.54 -7.52 -4.60
CA GLU A 155 -9.46 -8.98 -4.80
C GLU A 155 -8.49 -9.64 -3.81
N GLN A 156 -7.26 -9.11 -3.67
CA GLN A 156 -6.20 -9.73 -2.88
C GLN A 156 -5.51 -8.73 -1.95
N LEU A 157 -5.38 -9.10 -0.67
CA LEU A 157 -4.57 -8.38 0.31
C LEU A 157 -3.68 -9.30 1.11
N GLU A 158 -2.41 -8.93 1.18
CA GLU A 158 -1.40 -9.51 2.06
C GLU A 158 -0.89 -8.43 3.01
N LEU A 159 -0.95 -8.70 4.32
CA LEU A 159 -0.47 -7.83 5.39
C LEU A 159 0.57 -8.57 6.24
N GLU A 160 1.74 -7.97 6.44
CA GLU A 160 2.76 -8.42 7.38
C GLU A 160 3.12 -7.29 8.35
N ALA A 161 2.94 -7.51 9.67
CA ALA A 161 3.21 -6.46 10.66
C ALA A 161 3.46 -6.92 12.09
N ASP A 162 4.10 -6.07 12.90
CA ASP A 162 4.06 -6.27 14.35
C ASP A 162 2.64 -6.02 14.90
N ASN A 163 2.00 -4.92 14.49
CA ASN A 163 0.65 -4.58 14.90
C ASN A 163 -0.22 -4.23 13.68
N SER A 164 -1.36 -4.91 13.56
CA SER A 164 -2.28 -4.71 12.43
C SER A 164 -3.74 -4.62 12.88
N SER A 165 -4.41 -3.52 12.51
CA SER A 165 -5.83 -3.29 12.80
C SER A 165 -6.60 -2.87 11.54
N PRO A 166 -6.67 -3.72 10.51
CA PRO A 166 -7.25 -3.35 9.24
C PRO A 166 -8.78 -3.24 9.34
N HIS A 167 -9.33 -2.25 8.64
CA HIS A 167 -10.78 -2.09 8.46
C HIS A 167 -11.12 -2.30 6.97
N LEU A 168 -11.73 -3.45 6.66
CA LEU A 168 -11.80 -3.97 5.29
C LEU A 168 -13.24 -4.26 4.86
N ILE A 169 -13.60 -3.83 3.65
CA ILE A 169 -14.95 -3.97 3.09
C ILE A 169 -14.90 -4.27 1.58
N PRO A 170 -15.79 -5.13 1.05
CA PRO A 170 -15.61 -6.58 0.82
C PRO A 170 -14.29 -6.98 0.12
N MET A 171 -13.85 -8.24 0.32
CA MET A 171 -12.65 -8.80 -0.34
C MET A 171 -12.79 -10.28 -0.70
N GLU A 172 -12.13 -10.73 -1.77
CA GLU A 172 -12.06 -12.18 -2.06
C GLU A 172 -11.06 -12.87 -1.11
N ARG A 173 -9.83 -12.36 -1.02
CA ARG A 173 -8.75 -13.02 -0.27
C ARG A 173 -8.01 -12.07 0.65
N LEU A 174 -7.92 -12.46 1.91
CA LEU A 174 -7.11 -11.80 2.93
C LEU A 174 -6.13 -12.79 3.57
N ARG A 175 -4.84 -12.45 3.50
CA ARG A 175 -3.78 -13.03 4.32
C ARG A 175 -3.24 -11.98 5.27
N LEU A 176 -3.15 -12.31 6.56
CA LEU A 176 -2.56 -11.45 7.57
C LEU A 176 -1.61 -12.27 8.45
N GLU A 177 -0.38 -11.80 8.54
CA GLU A 177 0.68 -12.33 9.38
C GLU A 177 1.11 -11.22 10.36
N ALA A 178 0.89 -11.42 11.67
CA ALA A 178 1.24 -10.38 12.64
C ALA A 178 1.55 -10.86 14.05
N VAL A 179 2.31 -10.07 14.83
CA VAL A 179 2.44 -10.35 16.27
C VAL A 179 1.10 -10.12 16.97
N ASN A 180 0.50 -8.95 16.78
CA ASN A 180 -0.81 -8.59 17.32
C ASN A 180 -1.76 -8.14 16.20
N THR A 181 -2.97 -8.70 16.17
CA THR A 181 -3.95 -8.28 15.18
C THR A 181 -5.40 -8.30 15.64
N SER A 182 -6.16 -7.29 15.21
CA SER A 182 -7.59 -7.17 15.48
C SER A 182 -8.32 -6.74 14.20
N PRO A 183 -8.39 -7.62 13.18
CA PRO A 183 -9.04 -7.27 11.93
C PRO A 183 -10.53 -7.08 12.14
N HIS A 184 -11.07 -6.02 11.54
CA HIS A 184 -12.49 -5.79 11.40
C HIS A 184 -12.87 -5.90 9.92
N SER A 185 -13.62 -6.94 9.56
CA SER A 185 -13.82 -7.28 8.15
C SER A 185 -15.26 -7.68 7.82
N ILE A 186 -15.79 -7.13 6.72
CA ILE A 186 -17.17 -7.36 6.27
C ILE A 186 -17.28 -7.27 4.73
N PRO A 187 -17.77 -8.29 3.99
CA PRO A 187 -17.53 -9.75 4.03
C PRO A 187 -16.23 -10.18 3.32
N ILE A 188 -15.76 -11.41 3.59
CA ILE A 188 -14.56 -12.00 2.97
C ILE A 188 -14.83 -13.44 2.49
N GLU A 189 -14.41 -13.83 1.29
CA GLU A 189 -14.52 -15.25 0.86
C GLU A 189 -13.49 -16.13 1.57
N GLN A 190 -12.21 -15.75 1.52
CA GLN A 190 -11.10 -16.52 2.11
C GLN A 190 -10.27 -15.67 3.07
N LEU A 191 -10.24 -16.06 4.34
CA LEU A 191 -9.43 -15.44 5.39
C LEU A 191 -8.39 -16.42 5.94
N ARG A 192 -7.12 -16.01 5.91
CA ARG A 192 -6.01 -16.67 6.60
C ARG A 192 -5.35 -15.71 7.58
N LEU A 193 -5.32 -16.09 8.86
CA LEU A 193 -4.67 -15.35 9.93
C LEU A 193 -3.57 -16.21 10.58
N GLU A 194 -2.37 -15.63 10.69
CA GLU A 194 -1.24 -16.16 11.44
C GLU A 194 -0.81 -15.10 12.46
N ALA A 195 -0.95 -15.38 13.76
CA ALA A 195 -0.60 -14.39 14.77
C ALA A 195 -0.18 -14.92 16.14
N VAL A 196 0.59 -14.14 16.91
CA VAL A 196 0.82 -14.47 18.32
C VAL A 196 -0.46 -14.20 19.13
N ILE A 197 -1.07 -13.04 18.94
CA ILE A 197 -2.32 -12.64 19.60
C ILE A 197 -3.30 -12.12 18.56
N THR A 198 -4.51 -12.68 18.55
CA THR A 198 -5.56 -12.18 17.65
C THR A 198 -6.96 -12.16 18.25
N SER A 199 -7.72 -11.13 17.88
CA SER A 199 -9.13 -10.97 18.24
C SER A 199 -9.92 -10.53 17.00
N PRO A 200 -10.08 -11.40 15.99
CA PRO A 200 -10.77 -11.03 14.77
C PRO A 200 -12.26 -10.83 15.05
N HIS A 201 -12.80 -9.74 14.49
CA HIS A 201 -14.23 -9.48 14.43
C HIS A 201 -14.67 -9.53 12.96
N SER A 202 -15.44 -10.55 12.60
CA SER A 202 -15.75 -10.82 11.19
C SER A 202 -17.21 -11.20 10.94
N MET A 203 -17.75 -10.74 9.81
CA MET A 203 -19.12 -11.02 9.36
C MET A 203 -19.18 -11.14 7.83
N PRO A 204 -20.01 -12.05 7.26
CA PRO A 204 -19.75 -13.49 7.07
C PRO A 204 -18.44 -13.84 6.34
N ILE A 205 -17.94 -15.07 6.54
CA ILE A 205 -16.77 -15.63 5.84
C ILE A 205 -17.09 -17.04 5.28
N GLU A 206 -16.68 -17.34 4.05
CA GLU A 206 -16.83 -18.72 3.53
C GLU A 206 -15.77 -19.66 4.11
N GLN A 207 -14.49 -19.28 4.03
CA GLN A 207 -13.36 -20.08 4.48
C GLN A 207 -12.49 -19.29 5.45
N PHE A 208 -12.40 -19.74 6.70
CA PHE A 208 -11.55 -19.15 7.72
C PHE A 208 -10.50 -20.14 8.23
N LYS A 209 -9.23 -19.77 8.10
CA LYS A 209 -8.08 -20.47 8.68
C LYS A 209 -7.37 -19.56 9.68
N LEU A 210 -7.20 -20.04 10.91
CA LEU A 210 -6.49 -19.34 11.97
C LEU A 210 -5.41 -20.21 12.59
N GLU A 211 -4.18 -19.68 12.66
CA GLU A 211 -3.06 -20.23 13.42
C GLU A 211 -2.59 -19.18 14.43
N ALA A 212 -2.71 -19.45 15.74
CA ALA A 212 -2.29 -18.48 16.75
C ALA A 212 -1.82 -19.04 18.09
N VAL A 213 -1.02 -18.27 18.85
CA VAL A 213 -0.73 -18.65 20.25
C VAL A 213 -1.96 -18.37 21.12
N ASN A 214 -2.51 -17.16 21.05
CA ASN A 214 -3.72 -16.76 21.76
C ASN A 214 -4.76 -16.21 20.79
N SER A 215 -5.98 -16.73 20.84
CA SER A 215 -7.07 -16.29 19.97
C SER A 215 -8.39 -16.11 20.70
N SER A 216 -9.12 -15.04 20.35
CA SER A 216 -10.48 -14.78 20.82
C SER A 216 -11.37 -14.36 19.64
N PRO A 217 -11.61 -15.24 18.66
CA PRO A 217 -12.42 -14.87 17.49
C PRO A 217 -13.87 -14.64 17.87
N HIS A 218 -14.42 -13.54 17.39
CA HIS A 218 -15.85 -13.24 17.43
C HIS A 218 -16.38 -13.23 16.00
N SER A 219 -17.18 -14.24 15.63
CA SER A 219 -17.55 -14.44 14.22
C SER A 219 -19.03 -14.77 14.04
N MET A 220 -19.62 -14.17 13.00
CA MET A 220 -20.96 -14.48 12.47
C MET A 220 -20.84 -15.11 11.06
N PRO A 221 -21.85 -15.88 10.61
CA PRO A 221 -21.70 -17.28 10.17
C PRO A 221 -20.47 -17.58 9.28
N ILE A 222 -19.82 -18.71 9.57
CA ILE A 222 -18.68 -19.24 8.81
C ILE A 222 -19.06 -20.58 8.19
N GLU A 223 -18.85 -20.78 6.89
CA GLU A 223 -19.11 -22.10 6.29
C GLU A 223 -18.06 -23.14 6.71
N GLN A 224 -16.77 -22.77 6.62
CA GLN A 224 -15.64 -23.64 6.94
C GLN A 224 -14.64 -22.95 7.85
N LEU A 225 -14.40 -23.53 9.03
CA LEU A 225 -13.40 -23.07 9.98
C LEU A 225 -12.36 -24.13 10.29
N ARG A 226 -11.09 -23.74 10.21
CA ARG A 226 -9.94 -24.43 10.78
C ARG A 226 -9.22 -23.52 11.78
N LEU A 227 -9.14 -23.94 13.03
CA LEU A 227 -8.51 -23.19 14.11
C LEU A 227 -7.41 -24.03 14.77
N GLU A 228 -6.19 -23.54 14.73
CA GLU A 228 -5.01 -24.11 15.40
C GLU A 228 -4.50 -23.09 16.40
N ALA A 229 -4.62 -23.38 17.70
CA ALA A 229 -4.14 -22.44 18.71
C ALA A 229 -3.63 -23.07 20.00
N VAL A 230 -2.72 -22.40 20.71
CA VAL A 230 -2.36 -22.84 22.07
C VAL A 230 -3.51 -22.56 23.04
N ASN A 231 -4.00 -21.32 23.06
CA ASN A 231 -5.14 -20.89 23.85
C ASN A 231 -6.22 -20.27 22.94
N SER A 232 -7.48 -20.73 23.09
CA SER A 232 -8.59 -20.21 22.30
C SER A 232 -9.88 -20.04 23.11
N SER A 233 -10.52 -18.86 22.97
CA SER A 233 -11.83 -18.54 23.56
C SER A 233 -12.80 -18.05 22.47
N PRO A 234 -13.26 -18.93 21.56
CA PRO A 234 -14.06 -18.52 20.42
C PRO A 234 -15.53 -18.28 20.80
N HIS A 235 -16.13 -17.25 20.19
CA HIS A 235 -17.58 -16.98 20.24
C HIS A 235 -18.16 -17.05 18.81
N LEU A 236 -18.84 -18.17 18.49
CA LEU A 236 -19.21 -18.54 17.12
C LEU A 236 -20.73 -18.76 16.95
N ILE A 237 -21.28 -18.34 15.81
CA ILE A 237 -22.68 -18.50 15.36
C ILE A 237 -22.67 -19.37 14.06
N PRO A 238 -23.76 -20.07 13.66
CA PRO A 238 -23.72 -21.44 13.14
C PRO A 238 -22.78 -21.66 11.96
N MET A 239 -22.26 -22.89 11.89
CA MET A 239 -21.20 -23.29 10.98
C MET A 239 -21.52 -24.62 10.33
N ALA A 240 -21.13 -24.79 9.06
CA ALA A 240 -21.33 -26.05 8.35
C ALA A 240 -20.19 -27.06 8.63
N LYS A 241 -18.94 -26.59 8.73
CA LYS A 241 -17.76 -27.41 8.98
C LYS A 241 -16.81 -26.74 9.96
N PHE A 242 -16.33 -27.51 10.95
CA PHE A 242 -15.46 -27.03 12.01
C PHE A 242 -14.36 -28.04 12.35
N ARG A 243 -13.10 -27.58 12.40
CA ARG A 243 -11.94 -28.29 12.94
C ARG A 243 -11.21 -27.39 13.93
N LEU A 244 -10.99 -27.89 15.14
CA LEU A 244 -10.28 -27.22 16.22
C LEU A 244 -9.14 -28.10 16.72
N GLU A 245 -7.94 -27.54 16.74
CA GLU A 245 -6.75 -28.12 17.37
C GLU A 245 -6.21 -27.10 18.37
N ALA A 246 -6.57 -27.27 19.64
CA ALA A 246 -6.09 -26.38 20.67
C ALA A 246 -5.74 -27.07 21.99
N VAL A 247 -4.73 -26.53 22.66
CA VAL A 247 -4.23 -27.07 23.93
C VAL A 247 -5.16 -26.68 25.08
N ILE A 248 -5.64 -25.43 25.10
CA ILE A 248 -6.56 -24.90 26.09
C ILE A 248 -7.70 -24.18 25.38
N THR A 249 -8.94 -24.54 25.71
CA THR A 249 -10.13 -23.98 25.07
C THR A 249 -11.21 -23.58 26.07
N SER A 250 -11.92 -22.48 25.79
CA SER A 250 -13.12 -22.06 26.52
C SER A 250 -14.19 -21.58 25.53
N PRO A 251 -14.79 -22.50 24.74
CA PRO A 251 -15.74 -22.12 23.69
C PRO A 251 -17.09 -21.70 24.27
N HIS A 252 -17.67 -20.65 23.70
CA HIS A 252 -19.10 -20.35 23.83
C HIS A 252 -19.75 -20.40 22.44
N SER A 253 -20.77 -21.26 22.30
CA SER A 253 -21.52 -21.41 21.05
C SER A 253 -23.01 -21.20 21.34
N MET A 254 -23.71 -20.46 20.49
CA MET A 254 -25.17 -20.37 20.54
C MET A 254 -25.79 -21.64 19.94
N PRO A 255 -26.86 -22.20 20.53
CA PRO A 255 -27.57 -23.35 19.97
C PRO A 255 -28.23 -23.01 18.62
N ILE A 256 -28.35 -24.02 17.76
CA ILE A 256 -29.04 -24.00 16.46
C ILE A 256 -30.53 -23.72 16.66
#